data_AF-A0A952VQK8-F1
#
_entry.id   AF-A0A952VQK8-F1
#
_cell.length_a   1.000
_cell.length_b   1.000
_cell.length_c   1.000
_cell.angle_alpha   90.00
_cell.angle_beta   90.00
_cell.angle_gamma   90.00
#
_symmetry.space_group_name_H-M   'P 1'
#
loop_
_entity.id
_entity.type
_entity.pdbx_description
1 polymer ?
#
loop_
_entity_poly.entity_id
_entity_poly.type
_entity_poly.pdbx_seq_one_letter_code
_entity_poly.pdbx_strand_id
1 'polypeptide(L)'
;MIGLFQRRQLFVHPVQSWFVWTTLIYVACLLIMLYAVIFLPMVQPLYDPSLSWEQHAQVASQFLELNSRIWPWLIITFLALLLHSLYFMHRIAGPLYRFSTLFRSIGTGDLHQRVRLRKHDYLHREAQAFNTMLDNLENRIKTINLHSALVT
;
A
#
# COMPACT_ATOMS: atom_id res chain seq x y z
N MET A 1 -24.01 -15.46 20.68
CA MET A 1 -23.61 -16.05 19.37
C MET A 1 -22.56 -15.15 18.75
N ILE A 2 -21.32 -15.63 18.71
CA ILE A 2 -20.14 -14.90 18.22
C ILE A 2 -20.25 -14.83 16.70
N GLY A 3 -20.47 -13.62 16.17
CA GLY A 3 -20.55 -13.38 14.73
C GLY A 3 -19.23 -13.74 14.05
N LEU A 4 -19.21 -14.87 13.36
CA LEU A 4 -18.10 -15.33 12.53
C LEU A 4 -17.75 -14.25 11.50
N PHE A 5 -16.53 -13.75 11.60
CA PHE A 5 -15.92 -12.77 10.72
C PHE A 5 -16.14 -13.16 9.25
N GLN A 6 -16.92 -12.34 8.52
CA GLN A 6 -17.08 -12.42 7.07
C GLN A 6 -15.71 -12.42 6.39
N ARG A 7 -15.52 -13.40 5.50
CA ARG A 7 -14.30 -13.74 4.75
C ARG A 7 -13.41 -12.52 4.45
N ARG A 8 -12.27 -12.42 5.15
CA ARG A 8 -11.18 -11.49 4.81
C ARG A 8 -10.47 -12.00 3.56
N GLN A 9 -11.06 -11.78 2.39
CA GLN A 9 -10.33 -12.00 1.15
C GLN A 9 -9.20 -10.97 1.08
N LEU A 10 -7.96 -11.45 1.17
CA LEU A 10 -6.78 -10.62 1.26
C LEU A 10 -6.46 -9.90 -0.06
N PHE A 11 -7.08 -10.29 -1.18
CA PHE A 11 -6.90 -9.70 -2.50
C PHE A 11 -8.26 -9.64 -3.19
N VAL A 12 -8.94 -8.48 -3.12
CA VAL A 12 -10.27 -8.30 -3.76
C VAL A 12 -10.20 -7.30 -4.90
N HIS A 13 -9.16 -6.48 -4.98
CA HIS A 13 -9.08 -5.36 -5.93
C HIS A 13 -7.81 -5.42 -6.79
N PRO A 14 -7.89 -5.23 -8.12
CA PRO A 14 -6.72 -5.23 -9.02
C PRO A 14 -5.70 -4.14 -8.65
N VAL A 15 -6.14 -3.05 -8.06
CA VAL A 15 -5.26 -1.98 -7.56
C VAL A 15 -4.36 -2.48 -6.43
N GLN A 16 -4.81 -3.45 -5.62
CA GLN A 16 -4.02 -3.99 -4.52
C GLN A 16 -2.85 -4.83 -5.02
N SER A 17 -3.05 -5.72 -5.99
CA SER A 17 -1.95 -6.51 -6.57
C SER A 17 -0.98 -5.62 -7.35
N TRP A 18 -1.48 -4.62 -8.07
CA TRP A 18 -0.64 -3.62 -8.73
C TRP A 18 0.25 -2.85 -7.74
N PHE A 19 -0.32 -2.40 -6.61
CA PHE A 19 0.44 -1.72 -5.56
C PHE A 19 1.50 -2.61 -4.91
N VAL A 20 1.18 -3.89 -4.67
CA VAL A 20 2.14 -4.86 -4.11
C VAL A 20 3.30 -5.08 -5.07
N TRP A 21 3.03 -5.32 -6.36
CA TRP A 21 4.08 -5.53 -7.36
C TRP A 21 4.98 -4.30 -7.53
N THR A 22 4.39 -3.11 -7.63
CA THR A 22 5.17 -1.87 -7.71
C THR A 22 6.01 -1.66 -6.46
N THR A 23 5.47 -1.90 -5.26
CA THR A 23 6.25 -1.81 -4.02
C THR A 23 7.39 -2.82 -3.99
N LEU A 24 7.16 -4.07 -4.40
CA LEU A 24 8.19 -5.10 -4.45
C LEU A 24 9.35 -4.71 -5.37
N ILE A 25 9.04 -4.14 -6.55
CA ILE A 25 10.08 -3.66 -7.48
C ILE A 25 10.90 -2.55 -6.83
N TYR A 26 10.25 -1.52 -6.25
CA TYR A 26 10.98 -0.42 -5.60
C TYR A 26 11.84 -0.90 -4.43
N VAL A 27 11.33 -1.81 -3.59
CA VAL A 27 12.08 -2.39 -2.47
C VAL A 27 13.26 -3.22 -3.00
N ALA A 28 13.06 -4.04 -4.02
CA ALA A 28 14.15 -4.83 -4.61
C ALA A 28 15.23 -3.92 -5.22
N CYS A 29 14.84 -2.90 -5.99
CA CYS A 29 15.77 -1.92 -6.54
C CYS A 29 16.55 -1.18 -5.44
N LEU A 30 15.87 -0.75 -4.37
CA LEU A 30 16.51 -0.10 -3.24
C LEU A 30 17.53 -1.02 -2.55
N LEU A 31 17.14 -2.26 -2.26
CA LEU A 31 18.02 -3.23 -1.59
C LEU A 31 19.23 -3.60 -2.47
N ILE A 32 19.03 -3.78 -3.78
CA ILE A 32 20.11 -4.03 -4.74
C ILE A 32 21.05 -2.83 -4.80
N MET A 33 20.51 -1.61 -4.88
CA MET A 33 21.31 -0.39 -4.90
C MET A 33 22.14 -0.25 -3.63
N LEU A 34 21.53 -0.44 -2.45
CA LEU A 34 22.24 -0.39 -1.17
C LEU A 34 23.31 -1.48 -1.07
N TYR A 35 23.00 -2.70 -1.50
CA TYR A 35 23.98 -3.79 -1.57
C TYR A 35 25.16 -3.41 -2.47
N ALA A 36 24.91 -2.92 -3.68
CA ALA A 36 25.96 -2.49 -4.60
C ALA A 36 26.83 -1.37 -4.01
N VAL A 37 26.22 -0.36 -3.39
CA VAL A 37 26.97 0.75 -2.75
C VAL A 37 27.91 0.25 -1.66
N ILE A 38 27.50 -0.77 -0.90
CA ILE A 38 28.33 -1.33 0.19
C ILE A 38 29.41 -2.26 -0.37
N PHE A 39 29.07 -3.16 -1.29
CA PHE A 39 29.95 -4.25 -1.69
C PHE A 39 30.87 -3.94 -2.88
N LEU A 40 30.49 -3.04 -3.81
CA LEU A 40 31.36 -2.65 -4.92
C LEU A 40 32.73 -2.11 -4.46
N PRO A 41 32.82 -1.15 -3.51
CA PRO A 41 34.12 -0.65 -3.07
C PRO A 41 34.93 -1.72 -2.32
N MET A 42 34.30 -2.67 -1.62
CA MET A 42 35.00 -3.76 -0.94
C MET A 42 35.63 -4.77 -1.90
N VAL A 43 35.09 -4.89 -3.11
CA VAL A 43 35.59 -5.83 -4.13
C VAL A 43 36.74 -5.22 -4.95
N GLN A 44 36.87 -3.89 -5.02
CA GLN A 44 37.95 -3.25 -5.80
C GLN A 44 39.36 -3.70 -5.40
N PRO A 45 39.74 -3.78 -4.11
CA PRO A 45 41.09 -4.19 -3.71
C PRO A 45 41.42 -5.64 -4.08
N LEU A 46 40.44 -6.52 -4.27
CA LEU A 46 40.70 -7.91 -4.70
C LEU A 46 41.32 -7.98 -6.10
N TYR A 47 41.13 -6.96 -6.93
CA TYR A 47 41.67 -6.89 -8.29
C TYR A 47 42.95 -6.08 -8.39
N ASP A 48 43.44 -5.50 -7.29
CA ASP A 48 44.67 -4.72 -7.28
C ASP A 48 45.90 -5.64 -7.24
N PRO A 49 46.71 -5.71 -8.31
CA PRO A 49 47.88 -6.56 -8.36
C PRO A 49 49.04 -6.05 -7.49
N SER A 50 48.97 -4.82 -6.96
CA SER A 50 50.00 -4.24 -6.11
C SER A 50 49.94 -4.71 -4.65
N LEU A 51 48.82 -5.31 -4.24
CA LEU A 51 48.62 -5.84 -2.90
C LEU A 51 49.29 -7.21 -2.74
N SER A 52 49.76 -7.48 -1.52
CA SER A 52 50.27 -8.79 -1.16
C SER A 52 49.13 -9.82 -1.02
N TRP A 53 49.47 -11.10 -1.14
CA TRP A 53 48.51 -12.19 -0.95
C TRP A 53 47.85 -12.17 0.44
N GLU A 54 48.56 -11.70 1.48
CA GLU A 54 48.01 -11.54 2.83
C GLU A 54 46.94 -10.45 2.87
N GLN A 55 47.16 -9.34 2.17
CA GLN A 55 46.21 -8.24 2.06
C GLN A 55 44.96 -8.68 1.29
N HIS A 56 45.10 -9.42 0.19
CA HIS A 56 43.95 -10.00 -0.51
C HIS A 56 43.15 -10.95 0.37
N ALA A 57 43.82 -11.80 1.15
CA ALA A 57 43.16 -12.72 2.08
C ALA A 57 42.38 -11.98 3.17
N GLN A 58 42.92 -10.87 3.70
CA GLN A 58 42.24 -10.02 4.68
C GLN A 58 41.00 -9.33 4.09
N VAL A 59 41.08 -8.78 2.86
CA VAL A 59 39.90 -8.15 2.24
C VAL A 59 38.84 -9.20 1.92
N ALA A 60 39.24 -10.38 1.44
CA ALA A 60 38.31 -11.48 1.18
C ALA A 60 37.60 -11.95 2.46
N SER A 61 38.32 -12.09 3.58
CA SER A 61 37.72 -12.49 4.86
C SER A 61 36.75 -11.43 5.38
N GLN A 62 37.10 -10.14 5.28
CA GLN A 62 36.20 -9.03 5.63
C GLN A 62 34.94 -9.01 4.77
N PHE A 63 35.08 -9.23 3.45
CA PHE A 63 33.94 -9.34 2.54
C PHE A 63 33.02 -10.50 2.93
N LEU A 64 33.57 -11.70 3.17
CA LEU A 64 32.79 -12.87 3.57
C LEU A 64 32.09 -12.65 4.91
N GLU A 65 32.78 -12.08 5.89
CA GLU A 65 32.23 -11.79 7.22
C GLU A 65 31.04 -10.83 7.12
N LEU A 66 31.23 -9.68 6.46
CA LEU A 66 30.17 -8.70 6.29
C LEU A 66 28.99 -9.26 5.48
N ASN A 67 29.27 -9.96 4.38
CA ASN A 67 28.25 -10.58 3.55
C ASN A 67 27.44 -11.61 4.36
N SER A 68 28.08 -12.46 5.15
CA SER A 68 27.38 -13.44 5.99
C SER A 68 26.49 -12.76 7.04
N ARG A 69 26.95 -11.64 7.61
CA ARG A 69 26.25 -10.90 8.66
C ARG A 69 25.06 -10.11 8.12
N ILE A 70 25.09 -9.66 6.86
CA ILE A 70 24.07 -8.75 6.32
C ILE A 70 22.79 -9.48 5.87
N TRP A 71 22.87 -10.76 5.48
CA TRP A 71 21.72 -11.52 4.97
C TRP A 71 20.51 -11.55 5.90
N PRO A 72 20.64 -11.86 7.21
CA PRO A 72 19.50 -11.81 8.13
C PRO A 72 18.85 -10.43 8.18
N TRP A 73 19.66 -9.36 8.21
CA TRP A 73 19.15 -7.99 8.25
C TRP A 73 18.44 -7.61 6.95
N LEU A 74 18.98 -7.99 5.79
CA LEU A 74 18.32 -7.77 4.50
C LEU A 74 16.95 -8.46 4.44
N ILE A 75 16.86 -9.71 4.89
CA ILE A 75 15.59 -10.46 4.93
C ILE A 75 14.60 -9.79 5.88
N ILE A 76 15.05 -9.40 7.09
CA ILE A 76 14.20 -8.72 8.08
C ILE A 76 13.68 -7.39 7.51
N THR A 77 14.54 -6.58 6.92
CA THR A 77 14.16 -5.30 6.32
C THR A 77 13.18 -5.50 5.16
N PHE A 78 13.43 -6.48 4.28
CA PHE A 78 12.53 -6.81 3.18
C PHE A 78 11.14 -7.21 3.70
N LEU A 79 11.08 -8.11 4.69
CA LEU A 79 9.82 -8.57 5.27
C LEU A 79 9.08 -7.43 6.00
N ALA A 80 9.81 -6.58 6.74
CA ALA A 80 9.22 -5.44 7.43
C ALA A 80 8.58 -4.46 6.43
N LEU A 81 9.27 -4.13 5.34
CA LEU A 81 8.76 -3.26 4.27
C LEU A 81 7.55 -3.89 3.56
N LEU A 82 7.60 -5.20 3.27
CA LEU A 82 6.50 -5.92 2.65
C LEU A 82 5.24 -5.91 3.52
N LEU A 83 5.40 -6.25 4.81
CA LEU A 83 4.29 -6.27 5.77
C LEU A 83 3.70 -4.86 5.98
N HIS A 84 4.57 -3.84 6.06
CA HIS A 84 4.14 -2.45 6.18
C HIS A 84 3.33 -2.00 4.95
N SER A 85 3.81 -2.31 3.73
CA SER A 85 3.12 -1.99 2.48
C SER A 85 1.76 -2.68 2.39
N LEU A 86 1.70 -3.98 2.70
CA LEU A 86 0.44 -4.73 2.72
C LEU A 86 -0.54 -4.13 3.73
N TYR A 87 -0.08 -3.86 4.95
CA TYR A 87 -0.91 -3.25 5.99
C TYR A 87 -1.46 -1.88 5.56
N PHE A 88 -0.62 -1.03 4.97
CA PHE A 88 -1.01 0.28 4.48
C PHE A 88 -2.06 0.16 3.36
N MET A 89 -1.81 -0.69 2.37
CA MET A 89 -2.72 -0.85 1.24
C MET A 89 -4.07 -1.44 1.64
N HIS A 90 -4.09 -2.35 2.62
CA HIS A 90 -5.35 -2.90 3.16
C HIS A 90 -6.27 -1.82 3.73
N ARG A 91 -5.71 -0.81 4.39
CA ARG A 91 -6.48 0.29 4.99
C ARG A 91 -7.01 1.30 3.97
N ILE A 92 -6.54 1.24 2.72
CA ILE A 92 -6.98 2.11 1.60
C ILE A 92 -7.91 1.34 0.65
N ALA A 93 -7.55 0.11 0.28
CA ALA A 93 -8.32 -0.71 -0.65
C ALA A 93 -9.73 -1.02 -0.12
N GLY A 94 -9.87 -1.24 1.19
CA GLY A 94 -11.17 -1.47 1.83
C GLY A 94 -12.16 -0.32 1.61
N PRO A 95 -11.80 0.93 1.98
CA PRO A 95 -12.57 2.13 1.64
C PRO A 95 -12.87 2.28 0.15
N LEU A 96 -11.86 2.14 -0.71
CA LEU A 96 -12.03 2.28 -2.17
C LEU A 96 -13.09 1.32 -2.73
N TYR A 97 -13.10 0.06 -2.26
CA TYR A 97 -14.12 -0.90 -2.63
C TYR A 97 -15.52 -0.43 -2.21
N ARG A 98 -15.67 0.11 -0.99
CA ARG A 98 -16.94 0.66 -0.49
C ARG A 98 -17.42 1.85 -1.31
N PHE A 99 -16.51 2.75 -1.71
CA PHE A 99 -16.85 3.85 -2.61
C PHE A 99 -17.36 3.34 -3.95
N SER A 100 -16.65 2.39 -4.57
CA SER A 100 -17.06 1.78 -5.85
C SER A 100 -18.45 1.16 -5.80
N THR A 101 -18.78 0.46 -4.70
CA THR A 101 -20.14 -0.08 -4.52
C THR A 101 -21.20 1.00 -4.36
N LEU A 102 -20.88 2.10 -3.65
CA LEU A 102 -21.84 3.19 -3.46
C LEU A 102 -22.07 3.98 -4.75
N PHE A 103 -21.02 4.20 -5.55
CA PHE A 103 -21.14 4.86 -6.85
C PHE A 103 -22.08 4.11 -7.79
N ARG A 104 -22.06 2.78 -7.77
CA ARG A 104 -23.00 1.95 -8.53
C ARG A 104 -24.45 2.14 -8.06
N SER A 105 -24.66 2.19 -6.74
CA SER A 105 -26.01 2.41 -6.16
C SER A 105 -26.55 3.81 -6.42
N ILE A 106 -25.70 4.84 -6.34
CA ILE A 106 -26.08 6.21 -6.70
C ILE A 106 -26.39 6.31 -8.20
N GLY A 107 -25.64 5.58 -9.03
CA GLY A 107 -25.92 5.47 -10.47
C GLY A 107 -27.30 4.91 -10.79
N THR A 108 -27.92 4.15 -9.88
CA THR A 108 -29.31 3.68 -10.02
C THR A 108 -30.35 4.64 -9.43
N GLY A 109 -29.94 5.82 -8.95
CA GLY A 109 -30.82 6.83 -8.37
C GLY A 109 -31.07 6.70 -6.86
N ASP A 110 -30.47 5.71 -6.18
CA ASP A 110 -30.57 5.58 -4.73
C ASP A 110 -29.56 6.52 -4.04
N LEU A 111 -30.04 7.68 -3.61
CA LEU A 111 -29.26 8.68 -2.89
C LEU A 111 -29.34 8.55 -1.37
N HIS A 112 -30.03 7.56 -0.81
CA HIS A 112 -30.19 7.45 0.65
C HIS A 112 -29.00 6.78 1.33
N GLN A 113 -28.11 6.15 0.55
CA GLN A 113 -26.93 5.50 1.09
C GLN A 113 -25.85 6.50 1.51
N ARG A 114 -25.05 6.13 2.52
CA ARG A 114 -23.93 6.94 3.02
C ARG A 114 -22.70 6.07 3.20
N VAL A 115 -21.52 6.62 2.89
CA VAL A 115 -20.23 5.95 3.10
C VAL A 115 -19.94 5.93 4.60
N ARG A 116 -19.70 4.73 5.14
CA ARG A 116 -19.18 4.51 6.50
C ARG A 116 -17.92 3.66 6.45
N LEU A 117 -16.81 4.26 6.87
CA LEU A 117 -15.49 3.65 6.93
C LEU A 117 -15.17 3.16 8.35
N ARG A 118 -14.24 2.22 8.50
CA ARG A 118 -13.82 1.75 9.83
C ARG A 118 -12.94 2.82 10.49
N LYS A 119 -12.89 2.86 11.83
CA LYS A 119 -12.14 3.86 12.61
C LYS A 119 -10.70 4.05 12.14
N HIS A 120 -10.02 2.96 11.80
CA HIS A 120 -8.63 2.98 11.37
C HIS A 120 -8.47 2.98 9.85
N ASP A 121 -9.51 3.05 9.05
CA ASP A 121 -9.31 3.15 7.60
C ASP A 121 -8.83 4.56 7.21
N TYR A 122 -8.22 4.69 6.03
CA TYR A 122 -7.96 5.99 5.42
C TYR A 122 -9.22 6.50 4.71
N LEU A 123 -9.16 7.72 4.15
CA LEU A 123 -10.22 8.35 3.35
C LEU A 123 -11.45 8.86 4.13
N HIS A 124 -11.34 9.10 5.44
CA HIS A 124 -12.45 9.65 6.24
C HIS A 124 -12.91 11.03 5.79
N ARG A 125 -11.99 11.89 5.36
CA ARG A 125 -12.32 13.24 4.88
C ARG A 125 -13.12 13.19 3.58
N GLU A 126 -12.72 12.30 2.70
CA GLU A 126 -13.33 12.02 1.41
C GLU A 126 -14.72 11.40 1.62
N ALA A 127 -14.85 10.48 2.58
CA ALA A 127 -16.15 9.90 2.94
C ALA A 127 -17.10 10.96 3.49
N GLN A 128 -16.61 11.88 4.33
CA GLN A 128 -17.41 12.98 4.87
C GLN A 128 -17.85 13.94 3.76
N ALA A 129 -16.92 14.42 2.93
CA ALA A 129 -17.23 15.32 1.82
C ALA A 129 -18.23 14.68 0.85
N PHE A 130 -18.07 13.39 0.57
CA PHE A 130 -18.97 12.64 -0.28
C PHE A 130 -20.38 12.50 0.33
N ASN A 131 -20.48 12.21 1.62
CA ASN A 131 -21.76 12.16 2.31
C ASN A 131 -22.47 13.53 2.29
N THR A 132 -21.75 14.62 2.53
CA THR A 132 -22.31 15.98 2.44
C THR A 132 -22.81 16.31 1.03
N MET A 133 -22.10 15.86 -0.01
CA MET A 133 -22.59 16.00 -1.39
C MET A 133 -23.92 15.27 -1.59
N LEU A 134 -24.06 14.03 -1.08
CA LEU A 134 -25.31 13.26 -1.19
C LEU A 134 -26.45 13.92 -0.42
N ASP A 135 -26.20 14.44 0.79
CA ASP A 135 -27.20 15.18 1.56
C ASP A 135 -27.72 16.40 0.76
N ASN A 136 -26.81 17.13 0.12
CA ASN A 136 -27.18 18.29 -0.70
C ASN A 136 -27.97 17.91 -1.96
N LEU A 137 -27.61 16.82 -2.63
CA LEU A 137 -28.34 16.32 -3.80
C LEU A 137 -29.74 15.84 -3.41
N GLU A 138 -29.85 15.06 -2.34
CA GLU A 138 -31.12 14.57 -1.82
C GLU A 138 -32.06 15.72 -1.46
N ASN A 139 -31.54 16.76 -0.78
CA ASN A 139 -32.31 17.94 -0.42
C ASN A 139 -32.80 18.71 -1.66
N ARG A 140 -31.94 18.91 -2.68
CA ARG A 140 -32.33 19.58 -3.92
C ARG A 140 -33.43 18.83 -4.66
N ILE A 141 -33.35 17.51 -4.76
CA ILE A 141 -34.39 16.68 -5.41
C ILE A 141 -35.71 16.77 -4.63
N LYS A 142 -35.67 16.73 -3.29
CA LYS A 142 -36.87 16.93 -2.47
C LYS A 142 -37.53 18.28 -2.72
N THR A 143 -36.75 19.37 -2.77
CA THR A 143 -37.27 20.71 -3.08
C THR A 143 -37.91 20.77 -4.46
N ILE A 144 -37.27 20.19 -5.49
CA ILE A 144 -37.82 20.14 -6.85
C ILE A 144 -39.15 19.38 -6.86
N ASN A 145 -39.21 18.19 -6.24
CA ASN A 145 -40.42 17.38 -6.17
C ASN A 145 -41.58 18.10 -5.47
N LEU A 146 -41.29 18.82 -4.38
CA LEU A 146 -42.28 19.63 -3.68
C LEU A 146 -42.80 20.78 -4.56
N HIS A 147 -41.93 21.48 -5.28
CA HIS A 147 -42.35 22.54 -6.20
C HIS A 147 -43.17 22.01 -7.37
N SER A 148 -42.80 20.88 -7.98
CA SER A 148 -43.59 20.27 -9.04
C SER A 148 -45.00 19.88 -8.57
N ALA A 149 -45.14 19.39 -7.33
CA ALA A 149 -46.44 19.02 -6.77
C ALA A 149 -47.34 20.22 -6.42
N LEU A 150 -46.78 21.42 -6.29
CA LEU A 150 -47.54 22.66 -6.05
C LEU A 150 -48.01 23.34 -7.35
N VAL A 151 -47.43 22.98 -8.50
CA VAL A 151 -47.74 23.57 -9.81
C VAL A 151 -48.73 22.71 -10.62
N THR A 152 -48.86 21.42 -10.29
CA THR A 152 -49.90 20.50 -10.78
C THR A 152 -51.13 20.50 -9.90
#